data_AF-A0A2M7FZL5-F1
#
_entry.id   AF-A0A2M7FZL5-F1
#
_cell.length_a   1.000
_cell.length_b   1.000
_cell.length_c   1.000
_cell.angle_alpha   90.00
_cell.angle_beta   90.00
_cell.angle_gamma   90.00
#
_symmetry.space_group_name_H-M   'P 1'
#
loop_
_entity.id
_entity.type
_entity.pdbx_description
1 polymer ?
#
loop_
_entity_poly.entity_id
_entity_poly.type
_entity_poly.pdbx_seq_one_letter_code
_entity_poly.pdbx_strand_id
1 'polypeptide(L)'
;MSRAALNPALFEANLAVLKLQHLEAWQQISELASGFEWKQNQNPICYAGIQLPQSEEPYLLQDLTGTLYIFGLGYAFALQQVLQLLPSSTRVVVIESNPNFSQFLMHHYDFSGVLNDSRLKYLLDTPEHLARQMPELLAQERDLLKLQWFENPVNLALATAQEDPFLLQVFRFYAHWQAQGKAENQTQHRKAKIQSFYQKIEKLSHHAYQTYALTCTQGCAGCCKKGFGLDVNLRPLEWEALYSGILSLDAMKRQELFAKTVFYLNKNRDLIEKILVFYHHHLQEMNSSQWHAEYLKLIGNLREEPCPLLDSAEQCSVYENRPYVCRVFGNSYFSSLQAYTCTLDVEKIEKILLDEKAANRLLQLEPLHQELKAMHGFYPYGHLLYLWLFTHLDFENSEFQTQAQLDYYPFEILVNEPERLKQRLAQLSDCARRLQDKS
;
A
#
# COMPACT_ATOMS: atom_id res chain seq x y z
N MET A 1 -29.71 -25.94 32.06
CA MET A 1 -30.63 -25.14 31.23
C MET A 1 -31.58 -26.08 30.51
N SER A 2 -32.89 -25.84 30.56
CA SER A 2 -33.83 -26.52 29.68
C SER A 2 -33.40 -26.28 28.23
N ARG A 3 -33.70 -27.22 27.31
CA ARG A 3 -33.54 -26.99 25.87
C ARG A 3 -34.44 -25.81 25.49
N ALA A 4 -33.90 -24.59 25.53
CA ALA A 4 -34.57 -23.45 24.94
C ALA A 4 -34.79 -23.80 23.47
N ALA A 5 -36.05 -23.73 23.02
CA ALA A 5 -36.35 -23.96 21.62
C ALA A 5 -35.65 -22.87 20.81
N LEU A 6 -35.02 -23.27 19.70
CA LEU A 6 -34.49 -22.31 18.73
C LEU A 6 -35.63 -21.38 18.30
N ASN A 7 -35.35 -20.07 18.19
CA ASN A 7 -36.30 -19.09 17.67
C ASN A 7 -35.92 -18.76 16.21
N PRO A 8 -36.60 -19.32 15.19
CA PRO A 8 -36.26 -19.08 13.80
C PRO A 8 -36.53 -17.63 13.37
N ALA A 9 -37.60 -17.02 13.88
CA ALA A 9 -37.94 -15.65 13.54
C ALA A 9 -36.86 -14.66 14.02
N LEU A 10 -36.30 -14.89 15.22
CA LEU A 10 -35.19 -14.10 15.74
C LEU A 10 -33.91 -14.27 14.91
N PHE A 11 -33.61 -15.51 14.51
CA PHE A 11 -32.46 -15.79 13.66
C PHE A 11 -32.56 -15.12 12.29
N GLU A 12 -33.72 -15.20 11.64
CA GLU A 12 -33.97 -14.51 10.37
C GLU A 12 -33.84 -12.98 10.50
N ALA A 13 -34.29 -12.40 11.62
CA ALA A 13 -34.12 -10.98 11.88
C ALA A 13 -32.63 -10.59 12.01
N ASN A 14 -31.84 -11.39 12.73
CA ASN A 14 -30.38 -11.19 12.84
C ASN A 14 -29.68 -11.36 11.48
N LEU A 15 -30.05 -12.39 10.70
CA LEU A 15 -29.51 -12.62 9.36
C LEU A 15 -29.80 -11.46 8.40
N ALA A 16 -31.00 -10.88 8.48
CA ALA A 16 -31.36 -9.73 7.65
C ALA A 16 -30.44 -8.53 7.91
N VAL A 17 -30.07 -8.26 9.16
CA VAL A 17 -29.12 -7.19 9.51
C VAL A 17 -27.72 -7.53 9.05
N LEU A 18 -27.25 -8.77 9.27
CA LEU A 18 -25.94 -9.20 8.76
C LEU A 18 -25.83 -9.06 7.25
N LYS A 19 -26.87 -9.43 6.49
CA LYS A 19 -26.84 -9.31 5.03
C LYS A 19 -26.61 -7.87 4.57
N LEU A 20 -27.12 -6.90 5.32
CA LEU A 20 -27.01 -5.48 5.00
C LEU A 20 -25.68 -4.87 5.48
N GLN A 21 -25.21 -5.25 6.68
CA GLN A 21 -24.10 -4.58 7.36
C GLN A 21 -22.79 -5.38 7.35
N HIS A 22 -22.88 -6.71 7.28
CA HIS A 22 -21.76 -7.68 7.48
C HIS A 22 -21.88 -8.84 6.49
N LEU A 23 -21.80 -8.54 5.18
CA LEU A 23 -22.10 -9.49 4.10
C LEU A 23 -21.29 -10.80 4.18
N GLU A 24 -20.00 -10.71 4.51
CA GLU A 24 -19.13 -11.89 4.62
C GLU A 24 -19.57 -12.82 5.75
N ALA A 25 -19.86 -12.27 6.93
CA ALA A 25 -20.39 -13.04 8.05
C ALA A 25 -21.77 -13.63 7.74
N TRP A 26 -22.63 -12.90 7.01
CA TRP A 26 -23.90 -13.43 6.52
C TRP A 26 -23.71 -14.65 5.63
N GLN A 27 -22.79 -14.59 4.65
CA GLN A 27 -22.51 -15.71 3.74
C GLN A 27 -22.16 -16.97 4.54
N GLN A 28 -21.21 -16.85 5.47
CA GLN A 28 -20.76 -17.98 6.29
C GLN A 28 -21.86 -18.58 7.15
N ILE A 29 -22.68 -17.75 7.82
CA ILE A 29 -23.79 -18.26 8.64
C ILE A 29 -24.89 -18.87 7.76
N SER A 30 -25.17 -18.28 6.60
CA SER A 30 -26.23 -18.74 5.69
C SER A 30 -25.93 -20.13 5.09
N GLU A 31 -24.66 -20.44 4.82
CA GLU A 31 -24.24 -21.75 4.33
C GLU A 31 -24.49 -22.86 5.37
N LEU A 32 -24.34 -22.53 6.65
CA LEU A 32 -24.55 -23.46 7.78
C LEU A 32 -26.03 -23.71 8.09
N ALA A 33 -26.92 -22.77 7.71
CA ALA A 33 -28.34 -22.84 8.00
C ALA A 33 -29.05 -24.06 7.39
N SER A 34 -28.46 -24.70 6.37
CA SER A 34 -29.04 -25.87 5.69
C SER A 34 -28.96 -27.19 6.48
N GLY A 35 -28.32 -27.24 7.66
CA GLY A 35 -28.16 -28.49 8.41
C GLY A 35 -27.76 -28.35 9.88
N PHE A 36 -28.09 -27.23 10.53
CA PHE A 36 -27.64 -26.97 11.90
C PHE A 36 -28.27 -27.93 12.92
N GLU A 37 -27.48 -28.88 13.42
CA GLU A 37 -27.79 -29.68 14.61
C GLU A 37 -26.83 -29.32 15.75
N TRP A 38 -27.31 -28.59 16.76
CA TRP A 38 -26.51 -28.34 17.95
C TRP A 38 -26.40 -29.60 18.81
N LYS A 39 -25.29 -30.34 18.66
CA LYS A 39 -24.98 -31.49 19.52
C LYS A 39 -24.36 -31.01 20.82
N GLN A 40 -25.18 -30.89 21.85
CA GLN A 40 -24.87 -30.34 23.19
C GLN A 40 -23.68 -31.00 23.93
N ASN A 41 -23.04 -32.04 23.40
CA ASN A 41 -22.28 -33.03 24.19
C ASN A 41 -20.80 -33.25 23.82
N GLN A 42 -20.15 -32.44 22.96
CA GLN A 42 -18.77 -32.76 22.55
C GLN A 42 -17.68 -31.77 22.92
N ASN A 43 -18.00 -30.55 23.37
CA ASN A 43 -17.01 -29.63 23.94
C ASN A 43 -17.65 -28.84 25.09
N PRO A 44 -17.01 -28.71 26.27
CA PRO A 44 -17.47 -27.79 27.29
C PRO A 44 -17.44 -26.38 26.68
N ILE A 45 -18.62 -25.83 26.42
CA ILE A 45 -18.78 -24.45 25.98
C ILE A 45 -18.30 -23.58 27.14
N CYS A 46 -17.23 -22.83 26.92
CA CYS A 46 -16.75 -21.87 27.89
C CYS A 46 -17.73 -20.69 27.91
N TYR A 47 -18.79 -20.79 28.72
CA TYR A 47 -19.71 -19.69 29.03
C TYR A 47 -19.07 -18.67 29.98
N ALA A 48 -17.80 -18.34 29.76
CA ALA A 48 -17.24 -17.13 30.32
C ALA A 48 -17.86 -15.98 29.52
N GLY A 49 -19.10 -15.63 29.85
CA GLY A 49 -19.68 -14.38 29.37
C GLY A 49 -18.71 -13.25 29.69
N ILE A 50 -18.68 -12.21 28.87
CA ILE A 50 -18.02 -10.95 29.21
C ILE A 50 -18.70 -10.47 30.50
N GLN A 51 -18.16 -10.84 31.65
CA GLN A 51 -18.44 -10.15 32.89
C GLN A 51 -17.68 -8.85 32.77
N LEU A 52 -18.38 -7.81 32.33
CA LEU A 52 -17.88 -6.46 32.55
C LEU A 52 -17.53 -6.38 34.04
N PRO A 53 -16.31 -5.96 34.39
CA PRO A 53 -15.92 -5.85 35.79
C PRO A 53 -17.04 -5.09 36.50
N GLN A 54 -17.67 -5.71 37.50
CA GLN A 54 -18.64 -4.99 38.34
C GLN A 54 -17.94 -3.88 39.15
N SER A 55 -16.59 -3.85 39.12
CA SER A 55 -15.72 -2.87 39.74
C SER A 55 -15.53 -1.61 38.87
N GLU A 56 -16.26 -0.58 39.26
CA GLU A 56 -15.90 0.85 39.39
C GLU A 56 -15.27 1.67 38.25
N GLU A 57 -14.82 1.12 37.12
CA GLU A 57 -14.18 1.93 36.07
C GLU A 57 -14.85 1.94 34.68
N PRO A 58 -16.18 2.16 34.55
CA PRO A 58 -16.82 2.41 33.25
C PRO A 58 -16.20 3.59 32.48
N TYR A 59 -15.52 4.50 33.18
CA TYR A 59 -14.88 5.67 32.58
C TYR A 59 -13.72 5.32 31.65
N LEU A 60 -13.02 4.19 31.85
CA LEU A 60 -11.92 3.79 30.97
C LEU A 60 -12.38 3.53 29.53
N LEU A 61 -13.63 3.11 29.35
CA LEU A 61 -14.22 2.92 28.03
C LEU A 61 -14.68 4.24 27.41
N GLN A 62 -15.02 5.24 28.22
CA GLN A 62 -15.54 6.54 27.76
C GLN A 62 -14.45 7.43 27.15
N ASP A 63 -13.19 7.21 27.49
CA ASP A 63 -12.04 7.93 26.92
C ASP A 63 -11.28 7.09 25.88
N LEU A 64 -11.74 5.87 25.59
CA LEU A 64 -11.09 5.02 24.60
C LEU A 64 -11.15 5.70 23.23
N THR A 65 -9.99 5.80 22.58
CA THR A 65 -9.89 6.24 21.20
C THR A 65 -9.24 5.14 20.38
N GLY A 66 -9.77 4.90 19.19
CA GLY A 66 -9.25 3.95 18.22
C GLY A 66 -10.11 2.71 18.02
N THR A 67 -9.49 1.52 17.98
CA THR A 67 -10.18 0.27 17.64
C THR A 67 -10.15 -0.72 18.80
N LEU A 68 -11.32 -1.13 19.30
CA LEU A 68 -11.48 -2.19 20.29
C LEU A 68 -11.70 -3.54 19.60
N TYR A 69 -10.82 -4.51 19.88
CA TYR A 69 -10.97 -5.87 19.41
C TYR A 69 -11.62 -6.73 20.48
N ILE A 70 -12.70 -7.43 20.12
CA ILE A 70 -13.44 -8.32 21.01
C ILE A 70 -13.36 -9.73 20.42
N PHE A 71 -12.75 -10.66 21.16
CA PHE A 71 -12.65 -12.05 20.75
C PHE A 71 -13.80 -12.86 21.33
N GLY A 72 -14.62 -13.42 20.45
CA GLY A 72 -15.90 -14.06 20.75
C GLY A 72 -17.07 -13.08 20.70
N LEU A 73 -18.19 -13.51 20.15
CA LEU A 73 -19.41 -12.68 20.06
C LEU A 73 -20.02 -12.40 21.44
N GLY A 74 -19.85 -13.35 22.38
CA GLY A 74 -20.42 -13.27 23.71
C GLY A 74 -21.96 -13.19 23.69
N TYR A 75 -22.54 -12.51 24.68
CA TYR A 75 -23.98 -12.26 24.73
C TYR A 75 -24.31 -10.90 24.14
N ALA A 76 -25.41 -10.81 23.36
CA ALA A 76 -25.85 -9.57 22.73
C ALA A 76 -25.96 -8.40 23.72
N PHE A 77 -26.50 -8.63 24.92
CA PHE A 77 -26.67 -7.59 25.93
C PHE A 77 -25.33 -7.01 26.42
N ALA A 78 -24.29 -7.85 26.55
CA ALA A 78 -22.99 -7.42 27.05
C ALA A 78 -22.28 -6.57 25.99
N LEU A 79 -22.34 -7.01 24.73
CA LEU A 79 -21.79 -6.26 23.61
C LEU A 79 -22.53 -4.93 23.40
N GLN A 80 -23.85 -4.91 23.58
CA GLN A 80 -24.65 -3.68 23.54
C GLN A 80 -24.23 -2.70 24.65
N GLN A 81 -23.99 -3.18 25.86
CA GLN A 81 -23.50 -2.33 26.96
C GLN A 81 -22.11 -1.75 26.66
N VAL A 82 -21.20 -2.57 26.12
CA VAL A 82 -19.88 -2.08 25.67
C VAL A 82 -20.05 -0.96 24.64
N LEU A 83 -20.85 -1.18 23.60
CA LEU A 83 -21.09 -0.18 22.56
C LEU A 83 -21.69 1.12 23.11
N GLN A 84 -22.57 1.04 24.11
CA GLN A 84 -23.17 2.22 24.75
C GLN A 84 -22.17 3.03 25.58
N LEU A 85 -21.12 2.39 26.12
CA LEU A 85 -20.09 3.05 26.92
C LEU A 85 -18.97 3.66 26.07
N LEU A 86 -18.77 3.16 24.85
CA LEU A 86 -17.71 3.62 23.96
C LEU A 86 -18.07 4.94 23.25
N PRO A 87 -17.09 5.85 23.07
CA PRO A 87 -17.22 7.02 22.21
C PRO A 87 -17.69 6.67 20.80
N SER A 88 -18.38 7.60 20.15
CA SER A 88 -18.77 7.45 18.74
C SER A 88 -17.57 7.35 17.80
N SER A 89 -16.39 7.82 18.23
CA SER A 89 -15.12 7.72 17.50
C SER A 89 -14.44 6.36 17.64
N THR A 90 -14.83 5.53 18.61
CA THR A 90 -14.25 4.20 18.79
C THR A 90 -14.85 3.20 17.82
N ARG A 91 -14.00 2.55 17.03
CA ARG A 91 -14.36 1.41 16.19
C ARG A 91 -14.35 0.14 17.02
N VAL A 92 -15.21 -0.80 16.69
CA VAL A 92 -15.29 -2.10 17.37
C VAL A 92 -15.17 -3.21 16.35
N VAL A 93 -14.23 -4.12 16.54
CA VAL A 93 -14.07 -5.31 15.70
C VAL A 93 -14.35 -6.52 16.56
N VAL A 94 -15.45 -7.21 16.27
CA VAL A 94 -15.81 -8.47 16.94
C VAL A 94 -15.32 -9.62 16.08
N ILE A 95 -14.51 -10.50 16.66
CA ILE A 95 -13.89 -11.65 16.00
C ILE A 95 -14.47 -12.91 16.61
N GLU A 96 -15.29 -13.64 15.86
CA GLU A 96 -15.84 -14.93 16.29
C GLU A 96 -15.23 -16.04 15.44
N SER A 97 -14.71 -17.06 16.11
CA SER A 97 -13.97 -18.15 15.47
C SER A 97 -14.83 -19.40 15.23
N ASN A 98 -16.06 -19.39 15.73
CA ASN A 98 -16.99 -20.51 15.65
C ASN A 98 -18.34 -20.08 15.05
N PRO A 99 -18.50 -20.21 13.72
CA PRO A 99 -19.76 -19.92 13.02
C PRO A 99 -20.99 -20.63 13.58
N ASN A 100 -20.84 -21.89 14.03
CA ASN A 100 -21.94 -22.64 14.64
C ASN A 100 -22.37 -22.02 15.98
N PHE A 101 -21.43 -21.47 16.73
CA PHE A 101 -21.74 -20.78 17.98
C PHE A 101 -22.43 -19.44 17.72
N SER A 102 -22.02 -18.68 16.69
CA SER A 102 -22.73 -17.47 16.26
C SER A 102 -24.17 -17.77 15.88
N GLN A 103 -24.38 -18.81 15.06
CA GLN A 103 -25.73 -19.26 14.67
C GLN A 103 -26.56 -19.63 15.89
N PHE A 104 -26.00 -20.41 16.82
CA PHE A 104 -26.66 -20.74 18.09
C PHE A 104 -27.08 -19.48 18.85
N LEU A 105 -26.18 -18.52 19.03
CA LEU A 105 -26.46 -17.28 19.75
C LEU A 105 -27.55 -16.45 19.06
N MET A 106 -27.54 -16.36 17.74
CA MET A 106 -28.54 -15.62 16.97
C MET A 106 -29.93 -16.24 16.99
N HIS A 107 -30.06 -17.53 17.32
CA HIS A 107 -31.35 -18.15 17.62
C HIS A 107 -31.89 -17.81 19.01
N HIS A 108 -31.06 -17.32 19.93
CA HIS A 108 -31.42 -17.13 21.34
C HIS A 108 -31.39 -15.67 21.79
N TYR A 109 -30.65 -14.80 21.09
CA TYR A 109 -30.46 -13.41 21.45
C TYR A 109 -30.70 -12.49 20.25
N ASP A 110 -31.28 -11.32 20.53
CA ASP A 110 -31.46 -10.26 19.55
C ASP A 110 -30.16 -9.46 19.41
N PHE A 111 -29.48 -9.63 18.28
CA PHE A 111 -28.28 -8.89 17.92
C PHE A 111 -28.57 -7.73 16.98
N SER A 112 -29.82 -7.49 16.58
CA SER A 112 -30.15 -6.49 15.55
C SER A 112 -29.62 -5.10 15.92
N GLY A 113 -29.79 -4.67 17.18
CA GLY A 113 -29.28 -3.38 17.65
C GLY A 113 -27.75 -3.28 17.66
N VAL A 114 -27.06 -4.38 17.96
CA VAL A 114 -25.59 -4.45 17.98
C VAL A 114 -25.02 -4.48 16.57
N LEU A 115 -25.57 -5.34 15.71
CA LEU A 115 -25.10 -5.53 14.33
C LEU A 115 -25.39 -4.33 13.44
N ASN A 116 -26.35 -3.48 13.82
CA ASN A 116 -26.68 -2.25 13.10
C ASN A 116 -25.85 -1.04 13.58
N ASP A 117 -24.97 -1.19 14.57
CA ASP A 117 -24.03 -0.14 14.97
C ASP A 117 -22.97 0.05 13.88
N SER A 118 -22.89 1.26 13.31
CA SER A 118 -21.98 1.58 12.21
C SER A 118 -20.50 1.56 12.59
N ARG A 119 -20.19 1.54 13.90
CA ARG A 119 -18.82 1.43 14.42
C ARG A 119 -18.34 -0.02 14.45
N LEU A 120 -19.26 -0.98 14.39
CA LEU A 120 -18.97 -2.39 14.53
C LEU A 120 -18.58 -3.00 13.18
N LYS A 121 -17.51 -3.79 13.17
CA LYS A 121 -17.13 -4.73 12.11
C LYS A 121 -17.23 -6.13 12.69
N TYR A 122 -18.06 -7.00 12.11
CA TYR A 122 -18.20 -8.38 12.56
C TYR A 122 -17.42 -9.31 11.65
N LEU A 123 -16.37 -9.91 12.20
CA LEU A 123 -15.54 -10.90 11.54
C LEU A 123 -15.90 -12.27 12.08
N LEU A 124 -16.31 -13.13 11.16
CA LEU A 124 -16.60 -14.53 11.43
C LEU A 124 -15.70 -15.34 10.52
N ASP A 125 -14.96 -16.30 11.06
CA ASP A 125 -14.29 -17.33 10.26
C ASP A 125 -13.79 -18.46 11.17
N THR A 126 -13.09 -19.44 10.60
CA THR A 126 -12.29 -20.41 11.34
C THR A 126 -11.09 -19.74 12.03
N PRO A 127 -10.59 -20.29 13.16
CA PRO A 127 -9.39 -19.77 13.83
C PRO A 127 -8.18 -19.66 12.88
N GLU A 128 -7.97 -20.65 12.02
CA GLU A 128 -6.86 -20.70 11.08
C GLU A 128 -6.93 -19.58 10.04
N HIS A 129 -8.13 -19.28 9.54
CA HIS A 129 -8.31 -18.22 8.55
C HIS A 129 -8.21 -16.84 9.20
N LEU A 130 -8.84 -16.65 10.38
CA LEU A 130 -8.70 -15.43 11.16
C LEU A 130 -7.23 -15.14 11.48
N ALA A 131 -6.47 -16.14 11.89
CA ALA A 131 -5.04 -15.97 12.17
C ALA A 131 -4.23 -15.48 10.96
N ARG A 132 -4.60 -15.92 9.74
CA ARG A 132 -3.97 -15.43 8.49
C ARG A 132 -4.41 -14.02 8.12
N GLN A 133 -5.65 -13.65 8.40
CA GLN A 133 -6.20 -12.32 8.09
C GLN A 133 -5.80 -11.26 9.13
N MET A 134 -5.48 -11.63 10.37
CA MET A 134 -5.22 -10.67 11.45
C MET A 134 -4.12 -9.66 11.14
N PRO A 135 -2.97 -10.03 10.56
CA PRO A 135 -1.95 -9.06 10.19
C PRO A 135 -2.48 -7.98 9.23
N GLU A 136 -3.27 -8.37 8.23
CA GLU A 136 -3.87 -7.44 7.27
C GLU A 136 -4.92 -6.55 7.92
N LEU A 137 -5.79 -7.11 8.75
CA LEU A 137 -6.82 -6.34 9.46
C LEU A 137 -6.23 -5.36 10.46
N LEU A 138 -5.22 -5.76 11.25
CA LEU A 138 -4.51 -4.86 12.15
C LEU A 138 -3.80 -3.75 11.37
N ALA A 139 -3.27 -4.04 10.18
CA ALA A 139 -2.65 -3.05 9.31
C ALA A 139 -3.68 -2.04 8.76
N GLN A 140 -4.79 -2.52 8.22
CA GLN A 140 -5.91 -1.68 7.75
C GLN A 140 -6.42 -0.77 8.88
N GLU A 141 -6.60 -1.32 10.09
CA GLU A 141 -7.06 -0.54 11.24
C GLU A 141 -6.00 0.45 11.69
N ARG A 142 -4.70 0.11 11.68
CA ARG A 142 -3.62 1.09 11.94
C ARG A 142 -3.68 2.25 10.95
N ASP A 143 -3.95 1.99 9.68
CA ASP A 143 -4.10 3.05 8.70
C ASP A 143 -5.35 3.89 8.96
N LEU A 144 -6.47 3.28 9.31
CA LEU A 144 -7.67 4.01 9.72
C LEU A 144 -7.42 4.87 10.96
N LEU A 145 -6.66 4.37 11.94
CA LEU A 145 -6.24 5.14 13.12
C LEU A 145 -5.33 6.30 12.76
N LYS A 146 -4.40 6.11 11.81
CA LYS A 146 -3.60 7.22 11.26
C LYS A 146 -4.52 8.25 10.61
N LEU A 147 -5.50 7.83 9.81
CA LEU A 147 -6.47 8.74 9.20
C LEU A 147 -7.27 9.50 10.27
N GLN A 148 -7.81 8.81 11.28
CA GLN A 148 -8.51 9.45 12.41
C GLN A 148 -7.60 10.41 13.20
N TRP A 149 -6.32 10.07 13.36
CA TRP A 149 -5.34 10.95 13.97
C TRP A 149 -5.16 12.23 13.14
N PHE A 150 -5.14 12.12 11.81
CA PHE A 150 -5.12 13.27 10.91
C PHE A 150 -6.46 14.05 10.88
N GLU A 151 -7.59 13.41 11.17
CA GLU A 151 -8.92 14.05 11.30
C GLU A 151 -9.08 14.85 12.59
N ASN A 152 -8.28 14.55 13.62
CA ASN A 152 -8.44 15.17 14.92
C ASN A 152 -7.94 16.63 14.91
N PRO A 153 -8.82 17.63 15.10
CA PRO A 153 -8.44 19.04 15.06
C PRO A 153 -7.43 19.42 16.16
N VAL A 154 -7.36 18.66 17.26
CA VAL A 154 -6.35 18.85 18.30
C VAL A 154 -4.95 18.52 17.78
N ASN A 155 -4.81 17.46 16.98
CA ASN A 155 -3.51 17.07 16.43
C ASN A 155 -3.02 18.07 15.38
N LEU A 156 -3.93 18.60 14.55
CA LEU A 156 -3.60 19.69 13.63
C LEU A 156 -3.19 20.97 14.40
N ALA A 157 -3.90 21.31 15.47
CA ALA A 157 -3.55 22.45 16.32
C ALA A 157 -2.17 22.27 16.98
N LEU A 158 -1.87 21.06 17.47
CA LEU A 158 -0.56 20.70 18.02
C LEU A 158 0.55 20.81 16.98
N ALA A 159 0.36 20.24 15.78
CA ALA A 159 1.31 20.35 14.68
C ALA A 159 1.57 21.81 14.27
N THR A 160 0.52 22.63 14.25
CA THR A 160 0.61 24.07 13.97
C THR A 160 1.39 24.79 15.07
N ALA A 161 1.12 24.48 16.34
CA ALA A 161 1.79 25.09 17.48
C ALA A 161 3.27 24.68 17.60
N GLN A 162 3.63 23.49 17.12
CA GLN A 162 5.02 23.02 17.06
C GLN A 162 5.78 23.58 15.86
N GLU A 163 5.11 24.33 14.97
CA GLU A 163 5.65 24.84 13.71
C GLU A 163 6.32 23.74 12.87
N ASP A 164 5.87 22.48 13.00
CA ASP A 164 6.45 21.36 12.27
C ASP A 164 5.99 21.45 10.80
N PRO A 165 6.89 21.82 9.87
CA PRO A 165 6.53 22.09 8.49
C PRO A 165 6.05 20.83 7.76
N PHE A 166 6.44 19.64 8.22
CA PHE A 166 6.04 18.37 7.64
C PHE A 166 4.67 17.94 8.15
N LEU A 167 4.43 17.94 9.46
CA LEU A 167 3.10 17.62 10.00
C LEU A 167 2.06 18.55 9.38
N LEU A 168 2.34 19.85 9.28
CA LEU A 168 1.50 20.81 8.57
C LEU A 168 1.24 20.43 7.10
N GLN A 169 2.26 19.94 6.39
CA GLN A 169 2.10 19.50 5.00
C GLN A 169 1.29 18.19 4.89
N VAL A 170 1.47 17.25 5.82
CA VAL A 170 0.69 16.01 5.91
C VAL A 170 -0.77 16.29 6.25
N PHE A 171 -1.06 17.17 7.21
CA PHE A 171 -2.42 17.58 7.52
C PHE A 171 -3.07 18.34 6.36
N ARG A 172 -2.34 19.21 5.66
CA ARG A 172 -2.85 19.88 4.45
C ARG A 172 -3.16 18.89 3.34
N PHE A 173 -2.27 17.91 3.14
CA PHE A 173 -2.49 16.81 2.21
C PHE A 173 -3.75 16.03 2.59
N TYR A 174 -3.90 15.71 3.87
CA TYR A 174 -5.04 14.96 4.38
C TYR A 174 -6.37 15.71 4.25
N ALA A 175 -6.41 16.98 4.65
CA ALA A 175 -7.58 17.85 4.49
C ALA A 175 -7.97 17.99 3.01
N HIS A 176 -6.98 18.09 2.11
CA HIS A 176 -7.22 18.10 0.67
C HIS A 176 -7.76 16.76 0.17
N TRP A 177 -7.20 15.65 0.66
CA TRP A 177 -7.65 14.30 0.33
C TRP A 177 -9.10 14.06 0.77
N GLN A 178 -9.47 14.48 1.97
CA GLN A 178 -10.85 14.42 2.47
C GLN A 178 -11.81 15.28 1.63
N ALA A 179 -11.39 16.49 1.25
CA ALA A 179 -12.19 17.40 0.43
C ALA A 179 -12.54 16.82 -0.96
N GLN A 180 -11.79 15.82 -1.43
CA GLN A 180 -12.07 15.15 -2.71
C GLN A 180 -13.08 13.97 -2.60
N GLY A 181 -13.41 13.48 -1.39
CA GLY A 181 -14.37 12.39 -1.16
C GLY A 181 -13.77 11.02 -0.81
N LYS A 182 -14.54 10.15 -0.12
CA LYS A 182 -14.08 8.94 0.61
C LYS A 182 -13.22 7.93 -0.22
N ALA A 183 -12.15 7.49 0.45
CA ALA A 183 -10.99 6.66 0.08
C ALA A 183 -11.10 5.55 -0.98
N GLU A 184 -12.06 4.62 -0.89
CA GLU A 184 -11.97 3.37 -1.66
C GLU A 184 -12.27 3.54 -3.15
N ASN A 185 -13.37 4.26 -3.46
CA ASN A 185 -13.71 4.56 -4.85
C ASN A 185 -12.65 5.45 -5.51
N GLN A 186 -11.93 6.26 -4.73
CA GLN A 186 -10.85 7.08 -5.25
C GLN A 186 -9.59 6.31 -5.56
N THR A 187 -9.15 5.38 -4.72
CA THR A 187 -7.94 4.59 -4.98
C THR A 187 -8.12 3.77 -6.27
N GLN A 188 -9.26 3.08 -6.42
CA GLN A 188 -9.56 2.32 -7.64
C GLN A 188 -9.65 3.24 -8.86
N HIS A 189 -10.27 4.42 -8.73
CA HIS A 189 -10.34 5.40 -9.80
C HIS A 189 -8.95 5.97 -10.16
N ARG A 190 -8.07 6.24 -9.19
CA ARG A 190 -6.70 6.73 -9.41
C ARG A 190 -5.83 5.68 -10.10
N LYS A 191 -5.92 4.41 -9.68
CA LYS A 191 -5.26 3.28 -10.34
C LYS A 191 -5.73 3.12 -11.79
N ALA A 192 -7.03 3.16 -12.03
CA ALA A 192 -7.58 3.14 -13.39
C ALA A 192 -7.09 4.34 -14.22
N LYS A 193 -6.98 5.53 -13.61
CA LYS A 193 -6.50 6.74 -14.26
C LYS A 193 -5.03 6.62 -14.69
N ILE A 194 -4.13 6.16 -13.81
CA ILE A 194 -2.72 5.98 -14.18
C ILE A 194 -2.53 4.86 -15.21
N GLN A 195 -3.30 3.77 -15.12
CA GLN A 195 -3.28 2.72 -16.13
C GLN A 195 -3.75 3.23 -17.50
N SER A 196 -4.84 4.00 -17.53
CA SER A 196 -5.33 4.63 -18.77
C SER A 196 -4.29 5.59 -19.36
N PHE A 197 -3.63 6.38 -18.52
CA PHE A 197 -2.52 7.24 -18.93
C PHE A 197 -1.34 6.46 -19.50
N TYR A 198 -0.95 5.35 -18.86
CA TYR A 198 0.10 4.47 -19.37
C TYR A 198 -0.29 3.84 -20.70
N GLN A 199 -1.52 3.35 -20.87
CA GLN A 199 -2.00 2.82 -22.14
C GLN A 199 -1.99 3.88 -23.26
N LYS A 200 -2.35 5.13 -22.94
CA LYS A 200 -2.23 6.26 -23.87
C LYS A 200 -0.78 6.44 -24.33
N ILE A 201 0.17 6.42 -23.40
CA ILE A 201 1.60 6.53 -23.71
C ILE A 201 2.05 5.36 -24.59
N GLU A 202 1.76 4.12 -24.21
CA GLU A 202 2.15 2.93 -24.98
C GLU A 202 1.66 2.99 -26.43
N LYS A 203 0.43 3.45 -26.66
CA LYS A 203 -0.11 3.62 -28.02
C LYS A 203 0.72 4.61 -28.84
N LEU A 204 1.13 5.73 -28.21
CA LEU A 204 1.99 6.73 -28.85
C LEU A 204 3.39 6.16 -29.12
N SER A 205 3.96 5.42 -28.16
CA SER A 205 5.25 4.73 -28.29
C SER A 205 5.24 3.72 -29.43
N HIS A 206 4.24 2.85 -29.45
CA HIS A 206 4.12 1.75 -30.40
C HIS A 206 3.98 2.26 -31.82
N HIS A 207 3.21 3.34 -32.01
CA HIS A 207 3.11 3.98 -33.31
C HIS A 207 4.47 4.51 -33.81
N ALA A 208 5.27 5.12 -32.94
CA ALA A 208 6.62 5.57 -33.28
C ALA A 208 7.54 4.40 -33.67
N TYR A 209 7.47 3.28 -32.94
CA TYR A 209 8.24 2.06 -33.25
C TYR A 209 7.90 1.41 -34.58
N GLN A 210 6.63 1.41 -34.96
CA GLN A 210 6.20 0.86 -36.24
C GLN A 210 6.60 1.78 -37.41
N THR A 211 6.65 3.08 -37.15
CA THR A 211 6.94 4.09 -38.17
C THR A 211 8.44 4.20 -38.44
N TYR A 212 9.27 4.08 -37.40
CA TYR A 212 10.70 4.32 -37.49
C TYR A 212 11.50 3.06 -37.13
N ALA A 213 12.54 2.76 -37.91
CA ALA A 213 13.48 1.67 -37.64
C ALA A 213 14.41 2.02 -36.45
N LEU A 214 13.85 2.03 -35.25
CA LEU A 214 14.53 2.31 -33.98
C LEU A 214 15.42 1.14 -33.57
N THR A 215 16.61 1.44 -33.03
CA THR A 215 17.56 0.48 -32.47
C THR A 215 17.01 -0.16 -31.19
N CYS A 216 16.10 0.52 -30.49
CA CYS A 216 15.39 0.00 -29.31
C CYS A 216 14.40 -1.14 -29.67
N THR A 217 14.95 -2.28 -30.11
CA THR A 217 14.27 -3.56 -30.33
C THR A 217 14.59 -4.57 -29.22
N GLN A 218 15.58 -4.27 -28.37
CA GLN A 218 16.07 -5.15 -27.29
C GLN A 218 15.22 -5.08 -26.00
N GLY A 219 14.11 -4.35 -25.98
CA GLY A 219 13.30 -4.14 -24.78
C GLY A 219 14.05 -3.39 -23.67
N CYS A 220 13.57 -3.53 -22.42
CA CYS A 220 14.14 -2.87 -21.25
C CYS A 220 15.64 -3.16 -21.06
N ALA A 221 16.15 -4.31 -21.50
CA ALA A 221 17.57 -4.70 -21.39
C ALA A 221 18.54 -3.62 -21.90
N GLY A 222 18.20 -2.97 -23.02
CA GLY A 222 19.11 -2.02 -23.69
C GLY A 222 19.42 -0.78 -22.85
N CYS A 223 18.41 -0.22 -22.18
CA CYS A 223 18.58 0.95 -21.30
C CYS A 223 18.83 0.54 -19.85
N CYS A 224 18.15 -0.49 -19.35
CA CYS A 224 18.18 -0.86 -17.95
C CYS A 224 19.45 -1.58 -17.50
N LYS A 225 20.32 -2.05 -18.40
CA LYS A 225 21.61 -2.68 -18.03
C LYS A 225 22.70 -1.68 -17.64
N LYS A 226 22.66 -0.47 -18.19
CA LYS A 226 23.74 0.53 -18.07
C LYS A 226 23.32 1.68 -17.14
N GLY A 227 22.84 1.35 -15.95
CA GLY A 227 22.65 2.35 -14.89
C GLY A 227 21.28 2.93 -14.67
N PHE A 228 20.29 2.52 -15.46
CA PHE A 228 19.00 3.21 -15.42
C PHE A 228 18.24 2.98 -14.11
N GLY A 229 18.49 1.86 -13.42
CA GLY A 229 17.74 1.47 -12.22
C GLY A 229 17.76 2.50 -11.09
N LEU A 230 18.81 3.34 -11.03
CA LEU A 230 19.01 4.35 -10.00
C LEU A 230 18.66 5.76 -10.46
N ASP A 231 18.20 5.93 -11.70
CA ASP A 231 17.60 7.18 -12.20
C ASP A 231 16.05 7.07 -12.26
N VAL A 232 15.48 5.89 -11.95
CA VAL A 232 14.04 5.70 -11.88
C VAL A 232 13.48 6.34 -10.62
N ASN A 233 13.02 7.58 -10.77
CA ASN A 233 12.21 8.27 -9.79
C ASN A 233 10.75 7.88 -9.96
N LEU A 234 10.14 7.38 -8.90
CA LEU A 234 8.78 6.89 -8.84
C LEU A 234 7.94 7.84 -7.97
N ARG A 235 6.78 8.25 -8.47
CA ARG A 235 5.78 8.98 -7.68
C ARG A 235 4.77 8.01 -7.03
N PRO A 236 3.97 8.45 -6.05
CA PRO A 236 3.12 7.52 -5.27
C PRO A 236 2.18 6.62 -6.05
N LEU A 237 1.51 7.12 -7.10
CA LEU A 237 0.65 6.27 -7.94
C LEU A 237 1.47 5.27 -8.78
N GLU A 238 2.72 5.61 -9.09
CA GLU A 238 3.64 4.71 -9.79
C GLU A 238 4.16 3.62 -8.86
N TRP A 239 4.34 3.91 -7.57
CA TRP A 239 4.62 2.90 -6.54
C TRP A 239 3.52 1.86 -6.50
N GLU A 240 2.26 2.32 -6.42
CA GLU A 240 1.12 1.42 -6.35
C GLU A 240 1.04 0.51 -7.59
N ALA A 241 1.25 1.10 -8.78
CA ALA A 241 1.26 0.36 -10.03
C ALA A 241 2.40 -0.66 -10.06
N LEU A 242 3.63 -0.25 -9.72
CA LEU A 242 4.81 -1.10 -9.68
C LEU A 242 4.65 -2.24 -8.67
N TYR A 243 4.21 -1.92 -7.46
CA TYR A 243 4.01 -2.86 -6.38
C TYR A 243 2.95 -3.91 -6.72
N SER A 244 1.84 -3.49 -7.33
CA SER A 244 0.85 -4.42 -7.87
C SER A 244 1.47 -5.40 -8.88
N GLY A 245 2.42 -4.92 -9.69
CA GLY A 245 3.18 -5.75 -10.63
C GLY A 245 4.15 -6.69 -9.94
N ILE A 246 4.77 -6.29 -8.83
CA ILE A 246 5.65 -7.17 -8.04
C ILE A 246 4.84 -8.28 -7.39
N LEU A 247 3.72 -7.96 -6.74
CA LEU A 247 2.87 -8.94 -6.05
C LEU A 247 2.21 -9.94 -7.01
N SER A 248 1.98 -9.56 -8.27
CA SER A 248 1.40 -10.46 -9.27
C SER A 248 2.40 -11.47 -9.85
N LEU A 249 3.70 -11.29 -9.62
CA LEU A 249 4.70 -12.29 -9.95
C LEU A 249 4.48 -13.57 -9.13
N ASP A 250 4.85 -14.72 -9.67
CA ASP A 250 4.90 -15.95 -8.86
C ASP A 250 5.96 -15.86 -7.76
N ALA A 251 5.83 -16.71 -6.73
CA ALA A 251 6.69 -16.67 -5.55
C ALA A 251 8.19 -16.81 -5.89
N MET A 252 8.54 -17.59 -6.92
CA MET A 252 9.93 -17.80 -7.33
C MET A 252 10.50 -16.51 -7.92
N LYS A 253 9.76 -15.85 -8.81
CA LYS A 253 10.17 -14.56 -9.41
C LYS A 253 10.26 -13.44 -8.37
N ARG A 254 9.36 -13.39 -7.39
CA ARG A 254 9.45 -12.42 -6.28
C ARG A 254 10.68 -12.64 -5.44
N GLN A 255 11.01 -13.90 -5.12
CA GLN A 255 12.24 -14.24 -4.39
C GLN A 255 13.50 -13.89 -5.20
N GLU A 256 13.51 -14.11 -6.51
CA GLU A 256 14.61 -13.69 -7.39
C GLU A 256 14.78 -12.16 -7.35
N LEU A 257 13.69 -11.41 -7.52
CA LEU A 257 13.70 -9.95 -7.44
C LEU A 257 14.15 -9.45 -6.06
N PHE A 258 13.67 -10.07 -4.98
CA PHE A 258 14.10 -9.79 -3.61
C PHE A 258 15.61 -9.97 -3.47
N ALA A 259 16.14 -11.12 -3.88
CA ALA A 259 17.56 -11.43 -3.77
C ALA A 259 18.44 -10.46 -4.57
N LYS A 260 18.05 -10.13 -5.80
CA LYS A 260 18.73 -9.11 -6.63
C LYS A 260 18.72 -7.75 -5.95
N THR A 261 17.56 -7.34 -5.44
CA THR A 261 17.40 -6.07 -4.74
C THR A 261 18.30 -6.00 -3.50
N VAL A 262 18.31 -7.04 -2.66
CA VAL A 262 19.18 -7.14 -1.49
C VAL A 262 20.65 -7.06 -1.88
N PHE A 263 21.07 -7.79 -2.91
CA PHE A 263 22.45 -7.78 -3.40
C PHE A 263 22.90 -6.37 -3.81
N TYR A 264 22.13 -5.68 -4.66
CA TYR A 264 22.49 -4.35 -5.16
C TYR A 264 22.42 -3.28 -4.08
N LEU A 265 21.43 -3.33 -3.19
CA LEU A 265 21.33 -2.40 -2.06
C LEU A 265 22.52 -2.58 -1.11
N ASN A 266 22.89 -3.83 -0.80
CA ASN A 266 24.02 -4.11 0.09
C ASN A 266 25.35 -3.67 -0.53
N LYS A 267 25.55 -3.92 -1.84
CA LYS A 267 26.71 -3.44 -2.60
C LYS A 267 26.86 -1.92 -2.56
N ASN A 268 25.73 -1.19 -2.53
CA ASN A 268 25.67 0.27 -2.58
C ASN A 268 25.25 0.92 -1.25
N ARG A 269 25.42 0.22 -0.13
CA ARG A 269 24.93 0.63 1.19
C ARG A 269 25.31 2.07 1.56
N ASP A 270 26.59 2.42 1.48
CA ASP A 270 27.08 3.74 1.90
C ASP A 270 26.45 4.87 1.08
N LEU A 271 26.14 4.60 -0.18
CA LEU A 271 25.50 5.57 -1.05
C LEU A 271 24.01 5.67 -0.76
N ILE A 272 23.32 4.55 -0.48
CA ILE A 272 21.94 4.56 0.00
C ILE A 272 21.81 5.42 1.26
N GLU A 273 22.71 5.24 2.23
CA GLU A 273 22.77 6.06 3.44
C GLU A 273 22.96 7.55 3.12
N LYS A 274 23.92 7.89 2.24
CA LYS A 274 24.13 9.28 1.79
C LYS A 274 22.89 9.88 1.12
N ILE A 275 22.19 9.10 0.29
CA ILE A 275 20.97 9.58 -0.37
C ILE A 275 19.86 9.83 0.65
N LEU A 276 19.69 8.92 1.63
CA LEU A 276 18.72 9.12 2.71
C LEU A 276 19.01 10.39 3.51
N VAL A 277 20.27 10.63 3.88
CA VAL A 277 20.71 11.86 4.55
C VAL A 277 20.50 13.10 3.67
N PHE A 278 20.78 13.00 2.37
CA PHE A 278 20.54 14.10 1.43
C PHE A 278 19.05 14.46 1.35
N TYR A 279 18.16 13.47 1.24
CA TYR A 279 16.71 13.71 1.25
C TYR A 279 16.24 14.39 2.54
N HIS A 280 16.79 14.00 3.69
CA HIS A 280 16.49 14.63 4.97
C HIS A 280 16.73 16.14 4.95
N HIS A 281 17.94 16.53 4.54
CA HIS A 281 18.39 17.92 4.62
C HIS A 281 17.73 18.82 3.57
N HIS A 282 17.21 18.25 2.48
CA HIS A 282 16.70 19.02 1.35
C HIS A 282 15.24 18.71 1.00
N LEU A 283 14.44 18.21 1.95
CA LEU A 283 13.02 17.86 1.74
C LEU A 283 12.21 19.02 1.15
N GLN A 284 12.45 20.25 1.63
CA GLN A 284 11.76 21.45 1.17
C GLN A 284 12.15 21.89 -0.25
N GLU A 285 13.28 21.39 -0.75
CA GLU A 285 13.86 21.76 -2.04
C GLU A 285 13.64 20.71 -3.13
N MET A 286 12.99 19.58 -2.82
CA MET A 286 12.84 18.42 -3.72
C MET A 286 12.25 18.75 -5.10
N ASN A 287 11.51 19.85 -5.23
CA ASN A 287 10.92 20.30 -6.50
C ASN A 287 11.77 21.34 -7.25
N SER A 288 12.92 21.73 -6.70
CA SER A 288 13.82 22.69 -7.31
C SER A 288 14.76 22.02 -8.31
N SER A 289 15.16 22.77 -9.35
CA SER A 289 16.16 22.30 -10.31
C SER A 289 17.54 22.11 -9.66
N GLN A 290 17.86 22.90 -8.62
CA GLN A 290 19.11 22.78 -7.88
C GLN A 290 19.19 21.44 -7.15
N TRP A 291 18.13 21.09 -6.41
CA TRP A 291 18.02 19.79 -5.76
C TRP A 291 18.24 18.66 -6.75
N HIS A 292 17.55 18.69 -7.90
CA HIS A 292 17.70 17.67 -8.93
C HIS A 292 19.13 17.57 -9.46
N ALA A 293 19.83 18.71 -9.64
CA ALA A 293 21.21 18.72 -10.11
C ALA A 293 22.19 18.14 -9.08
N GLU A 294 22.07 18.49 -7.80
CA GLU A 294 22.89 17.96 -6.72
C GLU A 294 22.64 16.46 -6.51
N TYR A 295 21.37 16.09 -6.54
CA TYR A 295 20.93 14.72 -6.49
C TYR A 295 21.51 13.87 -7.63
N LEU A 296 21.44 14.34 -8.88
CA LEU A 296 22.04 13.65 -10.04
C LEU A 296 23.55 13.48 -9.91
N LYS A 297 24.26 14.44 -9.28
CA LYS A 297 25.68 14.31 -8.97
C LYS A 297 25.93 13.19 -7.96
N LEU A 298 25.08 13.09 -6.93
CA LEU A 298 25.19 12.07 -5.88
C LEU A 298 25.03 10.66 -6.45
N ILE A 299 24.04 10.46 -7.32
CA ILE A 299 23.75 9.14 -7.90
C ILE A 299 24.56 8.80 -9.15
N GLY A 300 25.38 9.72 -9.67
CA GLY A 300 26.14 9.51 -10.91
C GLY A 300 27.01 8.25 -10.92
N ASN A 301 27.52 7.82 -9.76
CA ASN A 301 28.34 6.60 -9.62
C ASN A 301 27.54 5.30 -9.73
N LEU A 302 26.21 5.36 -9.62
CA LEU A 302 25.32 4.19 -9.68
C LEU A 302 24.88 3.82 -11.09
N ARG A 303 25.29 4.63 -12.08
CA ARG A 303 24.91 4.47 -13.49
C ARG A 303 25.53 3.24 -14.17
N GLU A 304 26.13 2.33 -13.43
CA GLU A 304 26.65 1.07 -13.97
C GLU A 304 25.85 -0.15 -13.50
N GLU A 305 24.98 0.00 -12.48
CA GLU A 305 24.19 -1.13 -11.99
C GLU A 305 22.95 -1.37 -12.87
N PRO A 306 22.62 -2.64 -13.15
CA PRO A 306 21.40 -2.96 -13.86
C PRO A 306 20.15 -2.68 -13.00
N CYS A 307 19.01 -2.48 -13.65
CA CYS A 307 17.72 -2.36 -12.97
C CYS A 307 17.38 -3.68 -12.25
N PRO A 308 16.95 -3.64 -10.98
CA PRO A 308 16.67 -4.85 -10.21
C PRO A 308 15.45 -5.61 -10.76
N LEU A 309 14.60 -4.92 -11.53
CA LEU A 309 13.42 -5.47 -12.19
C LEU A 309 13.74 -6.30 -13.44
N LEU A 310 15.01 -6.41 -13.86
CA LEU A 310 15.40 -7.30 -14.95
C LEU A 310 15.52 -8.74 -14.43
N ASP A 311 14.87 -9.69 -15.13
CA ASP A 311 15.01 -11.12 -14.90
C ASP A 311 16.34 -11.66 -15.48
N SER A 312 16.56 -12.97 -15.36
CA SER A 312 17.74 -13.65 -15.91
C SER A 312 17.79 -13.67 -17.45
N ALA A 313 16.65 -13.48 -18.12
CA ALA A 313 16.55 -13.31 -19.57
C ALA A 313 16.64 -11.82 -19.99
N GLU A 314 16.96 -10.94 -19.04
CA GLU A 314 17.11 -9.50 -19.23
C GLU A 314 15.80 -8.81 -19.64
N GLN A 315 14.66 -9.42 -19.34
CA GLN A 315 13.33 -8.85 -19.53
C GLN A 315 12.87 -8.18 -18.23
N CYS A 316 12.06 -7.13 -18.33
CA CYS A 316 11.51 -6.48 -17.14
C CYS A 316 10.38 -7.36 -16.57
N SER A 317 10.56 -7.89 -15.36
CA SER A 317 9.58 -8.75 -14.68
C SER A 317 8.23 -8.06 -14.51
N VAL A 318 8.22 -6.73 -14.42
CA VAL A 318 7.02 -5.90 -14.22
C VAL A 318 6.74 -5.00 -15.42
N TYR A 319 7.01 -5.49 -16.64
CA TYR A 319 6.92 -4.69 -17.87
C TYR A 319 5.59 -3.93 -18.00
N GLU A 320 4.46 -4.58 -17.77
CA GLU A 320 3.13 -3.96 -17.85
C GLU A 320 2.88 -2.90 -16.78
N ASN A 321 3.63 -2.95 -15.68
CA ASN A 321 3.50 -2.07 -14.52
C ASN A 321 4.66 -1.07 -14.40
N ARG A 322 5.52 -0.98 -15.42
CA ARG A 322 6.68 -0.07 -15.41
C ARG A 322 6.25 1.40 -15.30
N PRO A 323 7.04 2.25 -14.62
CA PRO A 323 6.71 3.65 -14.37
C PRO A 323 6.81 4.50 -15.64
N TYR A 324 6.30 5.74 -15.56
CA TYR A 324 6.28 6.72 -16.66
C TYR A 324 7.67 6.89 -17.28
N VAL A 325 8.69 7.11 -16.44
CA VAL A 325 10.07 7.32 -16.90
C VAL A 325 10.58 6.16 -17.75
N CYS A 326 10.21 4.92 -17.41
CA CYS A 326 10.58 3.74 -18.19
C CYS A 326 9.77 3.60 -19.49
N ARG A 327 8.53 4.06 -19.50
CA ARG A 327 7.70 4.06 -20.72
C ARG A 327 8.25 5.02 -21.74
N VAL A 328 8.69 6.21 -21.30
CA VAL A 328 9.25 7.27 -22.17
C VAL A 328 10.73 7.10 -22.49
N PHE A 329 11.30 5.91 -22.23
CA PHE A 329 12.72 5.56 -22.48
C PHE A 329 13.74 6.38 -21.71
N GLY A 330 13.35 6.90 -20.54
CA GLY A 330 14.27 7.25 -19.49
C GLY A 330 15.05 8.55 -19.65
N ASN A 331 15.50 8.86 -20.85
CA ASN A 331 16.38 9.99 -21.13
C ASN A 331 15.69 11.13 -21.89
N SER A 332 14.43 10.95 -22.28
CA SER A 332 13.65 12.02 -22.91
C SER A 332 13.09 13.05 -21.95
N TYR A 333 13.33 12.86 -20.66
CA TYR A 333 12.86 13.71 -19.58
C TYR A 333 13.56 15.08 -19.49
N PHE A 334 14.67 15.31 -20.22
CA PHE A 334 15.54 16.48 -20.01
C PHE A 334 15.41 17.60 -21.07
N SER A 335 14.54 17.46 -22.07
CA SER A 335 14.30 18.50 -23.09
C SER A 335 12.81 18.58 -23.42
N SER A 336 12.29 19.80 -23.57
CA SER A 336 10.88 20.10 -23.86
C SER A 336 10.39 19.58 -25.22
N LEU A 337 11.32 19.22 -26.11
CA LEU A 337 11.07 18.58 -27.39
C LEU A 337 12.06 17.44 -27.58
N GLN A 338 11.57 16.19 -27.56
CA GLN A 338 12.35 15.04 -28.00
C GLN A 338 11.46 14.06 -28.74
N ALA A 339 12.08 13.31 -29.66
CA ALA A 339 11.44 12.17 -30.28
C ALA A 339 11.16 11.11 -29.20
N TYR A 340 10.05 10.38 -29.34
CA TYR A 340 9.72 9.27 -28.45
C TYR A 340 10.61 8.07 -28.74
N THR A 341 11.87 8.16 -28.35
CA THR A 341 12.89 7.20 -28.70
C THR A 341 13.97 7.13 -27.63
N CYS A 342 14.69 6.02 -27.60
CA CYS A 342 15.84 5.85 -26.73
C CYS A 342 16.92 6.89 -27.08
N THR A 343 17.75 7.29 -26.13
CA THR A 343 18.95 8.11 -26.41
C THR A 343 19.88 7.51 -27.45
N LEU A 344 19.85 6.18 -27.63
CA LEU A 344 20.62 5.52 -28.68
C LEU A 344 20.14 5.90 -30.10
N ASP A 345 18.91 6.36 -30.22
CA ASP A 345 18.23 6.64 -31.49
C ASP A 345 17.80 8.10 -31.64
N VAL A 346 18.03 8.95 -30.62
CA VAL A 346 17.53 10.34 -30.61
C VAL A 346 18.07 11.14 -31.79
N GLU A 347 19.38 11.13 -32.02
CA GLU A 347 20.01 11.85 -33.14
C GLU A 347 19.52 11.33 -34.49
N LYS A 348 19.36 10.00 -34.59
CA LYS A 348 18.86 9.34 -35.81
C LYS A 348 17.43 9.77 -36.12
N ILE A 349 16.56 9.84 -35.11
CA ILE A 349 15.16 10.19 -35.31
C ILE A 349 14.96 11.68 -35.51
N GLU A 350 15.66 12.52 -34.75
CA GLU A 350 15.65 13.96 -35.01
C GLU A 350 16.05 14.24 -36.45
N LYS A 351 17.09 13.57 -36.96
CA LYS A 351 17.49 13.67 -38.35
C LYS A 351 16.39 13.20 -39.32
N ILE A 352 15.79 12.03 -39.10
CA ILE A 352 14.68 11.53 -39.94
C ILE A 352 13.52 12.52 -39.96
N LEU A 353 13.13 13.06 -38.81
CA LEU A 353 12.02 14.01 -38.70
C LEU A 353 12.33 15.36 -39.35
N LEU A 354 13.58 15.83 -39.26
CA LEU A 354 14.05 17.02 -39.97
C LEU A 354 14.04 16.80 -41.48
N ASP A 355 14.56 15.66 -41.95
CA ASP A 355 14.62 15.29 -43.37
C ASP A 355 13.20 15.15 -43.97
N GLU A 356 12.26 14.58 -43.21
CA GLU A 356 10.84 14.46 -43.59
C GLU A 356 10.05 15.78 -43.50
N LYS A 357 10.66 16.87 -42.98
CA LYS A 357 9.96 18.10 -42.57
C LYS A 357 8.77 17.82 -41.63
N ALA A 358 8.91 16.77 -40.83
CA ALA A 358 7.91 16.24 -39.91
C ALA A 358 8.29 16.49 -38.45
N ALA A 359 9.04 17.56 -38.16
CA ALA A 359 9.42 17.94 -36.79
C ALA A 359 8.21 18.13 -35.85
N ASN A 360 7.02 18.40 -36.39
CA ASN A 360 5.75 18.42 -35.64
C ASN A 360 5.30 17.05 -35.12
N ARG A 361 5.92 15.94 -35.56
CA ARG A 361 5.72 14.60 -35.00
C ARG A 361 6.60 14.33 -33.77
N LEU A 362 7.47 15.28 -33.38
CA LEU A 362 8.10 15.26 -32.06
C LEU A 362 7.01 15.44 -31.01
N LEU A 363 6.96 14.50 -30.06
CA LEU A 363 5.97 14.52 -29.00
C LEU A 363 6.43 15.51 -27.93
N GLN A 364 5.60 16.49 -27.62
CA GLN A 364 5.83 17.33 -26.45
C GLN A 364 5.59 16.47 -25.20
N LEU A 365 6.65 16.19 -24.46
CA LEU A 365 6.57 15.43 -23.22
C LEU A 365 6.05 16.29 -22.07
N GLU A 366 6.19 17.61 -22.17
CA GLU A 366 5.75 18.54 -21.13
C GLU A 366 4.25 18.41 -20.83
N PRO A 367 3.32 18.39 -21.81
CA PRO A 367 1.91 18.11 -21.54
C PRO A 367 1.65 16.78 -20.82
N LEU A 368 2.35 15.70 -21.19
CA LEU A 368 2.22 14.40 -20.53
C LEU A 368 2.77 14.44 -19.10
N HIS A 369 3.88 15.17 -18.90
CA HIS A 369 4.46 15.39 -17.58
C HIS A 369 3.50 16.18 -16.68
N GLN A 370 2.88 17.24 -17.21
CA GLN A 370 1.88 18.02 -16.50
C GLN A 370 0.62 17.22 -16.20
N GLU A 371 0.17 16.37 -17.13
CA GLU A 371 -0.94 15.43 -16.91
C GLU A 371 -0.62 14.44 -15.78
N LEU A 372 0.59 13.83 -15.81
CA LEU A 372 1.08 12.97 -14.74
C LEU A 372 1.16 13.71 -13.41
N LYS A 373 1.76 14.90 -13.38
CA LYS A 373 1.85 15.75 -12.18
C LYS A 373 0.47 16.08 -11.62
N ALA A 374 -0.48 16.44 -12.47
CA ALA A 374 -1.86 16.69 -12.08
C ALA A 374 -2.55 15.44 -11.52
N MET A 375 -2.22 14.23 -12.00
CA MET A 375 -2.71 12.98 -11.43
C MET A 375 -2.16 12.70 -10.03
N HIS A 376 -0.89 13.00 -9.79
CA HIS A 376 -0.29 12.91 -8.45
C HIS A 376 -0.75 14.04 -7.52
N GLY A 377 -1.37 15.09 -8.05
CA GLY A 377 -1.89 16.19 -7.24
C GLY A 377 -0.79 16.81 -6.39
N PHE A 378 -0.95 16.75 -5.07
CA PHE A 378 -0.07 17.40 -4.10
C PHE A 378 1.09 16.53 -3.60
N TYR A 379 1.29 15.29 -4.07
CA TYR A 379 2.47 14.51 -3.66
C TYR A 379 3.74 15.18 -4.20
N PRO A 380 4.49 15.94 -3.38
CA PRO A 380 5.60 16.75 -3.86
C PRO A 380 6.88 15.92 -4.02
N TYR A 381 6.81 14.62 -3.69
CA TYR A 381 7.96 13.74 -3.59
C TYR A 381 7.87 12.60 -4.59
N GLY A 382 9.05 12.20 -5.04
CA GLY A 382 9.27 10.93 -5.69
C GLY A 382 10.48 10.24 -5.06
N HIS A 383 10.47 8.92 -5.07
CA HIS A 383 11.54 8.10 -4.52
C HIS A 383 12.27 7.36 -5.61
N LEU A 384 13.55 7.14 -5.40
CA LEU A 384 14.27 6.13 -6.13
C LEU A 384 13.59 4.78 -6.03
N LEU A 385 13.52 4.09 -7.15
CA LEU A 385 13.13 2.69 -7.20
C LEU A 385 13.86 1.87 -6.12
N TYR A 386 15.17 2.03 -5.98
CA TYR A 386 15.94 1.29 -4.97
C TYR A 386 15.60 1.66 -3.53
N LEU A 387 15.44 2.95 -3.21
CA LEU A 387 15.04 3.37 -1.86
C LEU A 387 13.63 2.89 -1.53
N TRP A 388 12.73 2.98 -2.50
CA TRP A 388 11.38 2.48 -2.37
C TRP A 388 11.37 0.96 -2.19
N LEU A 389 12.15 0.21 -2.98
CA LEU A 389 12.28 -1.23 -2.77
C LEU A 389 12.84 -1.55 -1.37
N PHE A 390 13.86 -0.82 -0.91
CA PHE A 390 14.48 -1.01 0.41
C PHE A 390 13.48 -0.87 1.57
N THR A 391 12.57 0.11 1.50
CA THR A 391 11.52 0.28 2.52
C THR A 391 10.48 -0.83 2.49
N HIS A 392 10.34 -1.54 1.37
CA HIS A 392 9.34 -2.59 1.16
C HIS A 392 9.87 -4.01 1.29
N LEU A 393 11.16 -4.22 1.59
CA LEU A 393 11.68 -5.56 1.87
C LEU A 393 11.17 -6.11 3.20
N ASP A 394 10.88 -7.40 3.24
CA ASP A 394 10.68 -8.22 4.42
C ASP A 394 11.88 -9.17 4.55
N PHE A 395 12.86 -8.75 5.36
CA PHE A 395 14.10 -9.51 5.55
C PHE A 395 13.90 -10.82 6.32
N GLU A 396 12.81 -10.94 7.09
CA GLU A 396 12.51 -12.14 7.87
C GLU A 396 11.98 -13.24 6.96
N ASN A 397 11.01 -12.89 6.11
CA ASN A 397 10.38 -13.84 5.20
C ASN A 397 11.09 -13.97 3.84
N SER A 398 12.12 -13.14 3.59
CA SER A 398 12.77 -13.04 2.27
C SER A 398 11.76 -12.74 1.14
N GLU A 399 10.86 -11.80 1.43
CA GLU A 399 9.76 -11.33 0.57
C GLU A 399 9.75 -9.80 0.55
N PHE A 400 8.81 -9.22 -0.17
CA PHE A 400 8.30 -7.89 -0.04
C PHE A 400 7.19 -7.89 1.01
N GLN A 401 7.10 -6.81 1.79
CA GLN A 401 5.96 -6.54 2.66
C GLN A 401 4.68 -6.66 1.84
N THR A 402 3.58 -7.15 2.44
CA THR A 402 2.27 -7.34 1.80
C THR A 402 1.47 -6.06 1.60
N GLN A 403 1.99 -4.93 2.09
CA GLN A 403 1.41 -3.62 1.91
C GLN A 403 2.38 -2.66 1.22
N ALA A 404 1.93 -2.00 0.17
CA ALA A 404 2.56 -0.76 -0.29
C ALA A 404 2.31 0.33 0.74
N GLN A 405 3.36 0.76 1.43
CA GLN A 405 3.28 2.01 2.16
C GLN A 405 3.37 3.12 1.11
N LEU A 406 2.20 3.66 0.76
CA LEU A 406 2.07 4.77 -0.20
C LEU A 406 2.47 6.12 0.41
N ASP A 407 2.77 6.15 1.72
CA ASP A 407 3.21 7.33 2.44
C ASP A 407 4.74 7.41 2.53
N TYR A 408 5.22 8.64 2.78
CA TYR A 408 6.64 8.94 3.00
C TYR A 408 7.17 8.38 4.34
N TYR A 409 6.28 7.86 5.19
CA TYR A 409 6.56 7.53 6.59
C TYR A 409 7.66 6.48 6.82
N PRO A 410 7.70 5.32 6.13
CA PRO A 410 8.80 4.37 6.34
C PRO A 410 10.15 4.93 5.89
N PHE A 411 10.15 5.82 4.90
CA PHE A 411 11.35 6.54 4.49
C PHE A 411 11.76 7.56 5.57
N GLU A 412 10.80 8.33 6.08
CA GLU A 412 10.98 9.29 7.17
C GLU A 412 11.55 8.64 8.42
N ILE A 413 11.03 7.48 8.84
CA ILE A 413 11.55 6.73 9.99
C ILE A 413 13.03 6.43 9.80
N LEU A 414 13.42 5.92 8.62
CA LEU A 414 14.82 5.59 8.35
C LEU A 414 15.69 6.85 8.34
N VAL A 415 15.14 7.96 7.88
CA VAL A 415 15.86 9.23 7.80
C VAL A 415 16.01 9.91 9.17
N ASN A 416 14.95 9.94 9.97
CA ASN A 416 14.88 10.69 11.23
C ASN A 416 15.33 9.87 12.44
N GLU A 417 15.39 8.53 12.33
CA GLU A 417 15.82 7.64 13.41
C GLU A 417 17.09 6.86 13.01
N PRO A 418 18.30 7.40 13.26
CA PRO A 418 19.56 6.80 12.84
C PRO A 418 19.75 5.35 13.30
N GLU A 419 19.24 5.00 14.50
CA GLU A 419 19.33 3.64 15.03
C GLU A 419 18.44 2.66 14.24
N ARG A 420 17.27 3.09 13.79
CA ARG A 420 16.43 2.26 12.90
C ARG A 420 17.07 2.08 11.54
N LEU A 421 17.70 3.11 10.98
CA LEU A 421 18.48 2.97 9.75
C LEU A 421 19.63 1.98 9.92
N LYS A 422 20.42 2.11 10.98
CA LYS A 422 21.51 1.16 11.31
C LYS A 422 20.99 -0.27 11.43
N GLN A 423 19.89 -0.47 12.16
CA GLN A 423 19.25 -1.78 12.30
C GLN A 423 18.82 -2.33 10.94
N ARG A 424 18.18 -1.50 10.12
CA ARG A 424 17.71 -1.89 8.78
C ARG A 424 18.85 -2.27 7.85
N LEU A 425 19.95 -1.50 7.88
CA LEU A 425 21.16 -1.80 7.11
C LEU A 425 21.89 -3.06 7.61
N ALA A 426 21.84 -3.34 8.92
CA ALA A 426 22.33 -4.60 9.48
C ALA A 426 21.49 -5.79 8.98
N GLN A 427 20.16 -5.69 9.02
CA GLN A 427 19.25 -6.71 8.48
C GLN A 427 19.51 -6.99 6.99
N LEU A 428 19.74 -5.92 6.19
CA LEU A 428 20.11 -6.03 4.79
C LEU A 428 21.42 -6.83 4.62
N SER A 429 22.43 -6.51 5.42
CA SER A 429 23.75 -7.18 5.37
C SER A 429 23.67 -8.65 5.77
N ASP A 430 22.90 -8.96 6.83
CA ASP A 430 22.67 -10.33 7.29
C ASP A 430 21.88 -11.14 6.25
N CYS A 431 20.86 -10.54 5.63
CA CYS A 431 20.09 -11.19 4.59
C CYS A 431 20.93 -11.48 3.34
N ALA A 432 21.75 -10.52 2.90
CA ALA A 432 22.67 -10.71 1.78
C ALA A 432 23.63 -11.90 2.00
N ARG A 433 24.17 -12.04 3.22
CA ARG A 433 25.04 -13.17 3.60
C ARG A 433 24.31 -14.51 3.51
N ARG A 434 23.09 -14.60 4.06
CA ARG A 434 22.26 -15.81 3.99
C ARG A 434 21.92 -16.23 2.56
N LEU A 435 21.76 -15.27 1.65
CA LEU A 435 21.49 -15.55 0.24
C LEU A 435 22.73 -16.09 -0.47
N GLN A 436 23.93 -15.58 -0.15
CA GLN A 436 25.20 -16.09 -0.68
C GLN A 436 25.49 -17.52 -0.24
N ASP A 437 25.13 -17.88 1.00
CA ASP A 437 25.34 -19.24 1.52
C ASP A 437 24.43 -20.30 0.86
N LYS A 438 23.36 -19.87 0.16
CA LYS A 438 22.38 -20.74 -0.50
C LYS A 438 22.62 -20.92 -2.00
N SER A 439 23.41 -20.05 -2.62
CA SER A 439 23.78 -20.08 -4.04
C SER A 439 25.07 -20.85 -4.25
#